data_AF-A0A661SL14-F1
#
_entry.id   AF-A0A661SL14-F1
#
_cell.length_a   1.000
_cell.length_b   1.000
_cell.length_c   1.000
_cell.angle_alpha   90.00
_cell.angle_beta   90.00
_cell.angle_gamma   90.00
#
_symmetry.space_group_name_H-M   'P 1'
#
loop_
_entity.id
_entity.type
_entity.pdbx_description
1 polymer ?
#
loop_
_entity_poly.entity_id
_entity_poly.type
_entity_poly.pdbx_seq_one_letter_code
_entity_poly.pdbx_strand_id
1 'polypeptide(L)'
;MKILISADGADLEARVANRFGTSRYLVIVDTETGDFDAVPNPGISGQRGSGMQAVVLAVSKDVKAVLTGYCAPAICNQLEANDIEVLTGLDGRVREIVERYKQGNIGKRTGTGLQTLRREPKIGSAAFIGAIRNSVNQFAGILPAFVGVVLLIGLFHTFVSKDFLASIFSGNVALDTLRSASFGSILAGNPINSYIIAGELLKYGLSLVAVTALIITWVTVGLIQLPAEIAALGTKFAILRNVVSFILSIPIAILTVAIFNLVKG
;
A
#
# COMPACT_ATOMS: atom_id res chain seq x y z
N MET A 1 -27.80 -20.00 15.76
CA MET A 1 -27.24 -19.37 14.52
C MET A 1 -26.74 -17.99 14.87
N LYS A 2 -25.54 -17.60 14.40
CA LYS A 2 -24.94 -16.30 14.75
C LYS A 2 -25.20 -15.24 13.68
N ILE A 3 -25.66 -14.08 14.12
CA ILE A 3 -25.81 -12.87 13.31
C ILE A 3 -24.95 -11.75 13.88
N LEU A 4 -24.48 -10.85 13.02
CA LEU A 4 -23.65 -9.71 13.42
C LEU A 4 -24.34 -8.42 13.03
N ILE A 5 -24.37 -7.48 13.97
CA ILE A 5 -24.95 -6.16 13.79
C ILE A 5 -23.87 -5.11 14.00
N SER A 6 -23.71 -4.19 13.04
CA SER A 6 -22.83 -3.03 13.23
C SER A 6 -23.50 -2.03 14.18
N ALA A 7 -22.84 -1.62 15.26
CA ALA A 7 -23.43 -0.75 16.28
C ALA A 7 -22.50 0.41 16.70
N ASP A 8 -23.12 1.47 17.20
CA ASP A 8 -22.42 2.64 17.77
C ASP A 8 -22.07 2.46 19.27
N GLY A 9 -22.53 1.37 19.89
CA GLY A 9 -22.30 1.02 21.30
C GLY A 9 -22.18 -0.49 21.49
N ALA A 10 -21.80 -0.90 22.71
CA ALA A 10 -21.49 -2.29 23.05
C ALA A 10 -22.70 -3.08 23.61
N ASP A 11 -23.90 -2.54 23.48
CA ASP A 11 -25.12 -3.07 24.08
C ASP A 11 -26.25 -3.18 23.04
N LEU A 12 -27.31 -3.91 23.39
CA LEU A 12 -28.47 -4.13 22.51
C LEU A 12 -29.35 -2.88 22.34
N GLU A 13 -29.21 -1.87 23.22
CA GLU A 13 -29.95 -0.60 23.13
C GLU A 13 -29.24 0.41 22.23
N ALA A 14 -27.98 0.15 21.89
CA ALA A 14 -27.22 0.94 20.95
C ALA A 14 -27.90 1.02 19.59
N ARG A 15 -27.65 2.12 18.89
CA ARG A 15 -28.12 2.30 17.52
C ARG A 15 -27.29 1.47 16.55
N VAL A 16 -27.94 0.99 15.50
CA VAL A 16 -27.25 0.40 14.35
C VAL A 16 -26.41 1.48 13.68
N ALA A 17 -25.13 1.16 13.48
CA ALA A 17 -24.17 2.07 12.86
C ALA A 17 -24.52 2.26 11.38
N ASN A 18 -24.35 3.51 10.92
CA ASN A 18 -24.60 3.86 9.53
C ASN A 18 -23.63 3.17 8.55
N ARG A 19 -22.42 2.78 8.98
CA ARG A 19 -21.42 2.12 8.13
C ARG A 19 -20.83 0.91 8.83
N PHE A 20 -20.77 -0.22 8.13
CA PHE A 20 -20.19 -1.46 8.65
C PHE A 20 -18.67 -1.36 8.94
N GLY A 21 -17.87 -0.95 7.96
CA GLY A 21 -16.40 -1.03 8.06
C GLY A 21 -15.74 -0.09 9.06
N THR A 22 -16.47 0.90 9.56
CA THR A 22 -15.99 1.90 10.53
C THR A 22 -16.97 2.05 11.71
N SER A 23 -17.84 1.07 11.94
CA SER A 23 -18.69 1.07 13.14
C SER A 23 -17.81 1.03 14.40
N ARG A 24 -18.36 1.43 15.54
CA ARG A 24 -17.60 1.37 16.80
C ARG A 24 -17.50 -0.06 17.33
N TYR A 25 -18.61 -0.78 17.25
CA TYR A 25 -18.73 -2.15 17.72
C TYR A 25 -19.37 -3.05 16.66
N LEU A 26 -19.10 -4.33 16.79
CA LEU A 26 -19.74 -5.41 16.06
C LEU A 26 -20.39 -6.31 17.10
N VAL A 27 -21.71 -6.24 17.18
CA VAL A 27 -22.53 -6.98 18.15
C VAL A 27 -22.94 -8.29 17.52
N ILE A 28 -22.44 -9.40 18.04
CA ILE A 28 -22.71 -10.74 17.56
C ILE A 28 -23.77 -11.34 18.46
N VAL A 29 -24.89 -11.78 17.89
CA VAL A 29 -26.01 -12.35 18.63
C VAL A 29 -26.25 -13.77 18.17
N ASP A 30 -26.35 -14.72 19.10
CA ASP A 30 -26.86 -16.04 18.79
C ASP A 30 -28.39 -16.00 18.82
N THR A 31 -29.02 -16.28 17.68
CA THR A 31 -30.48 -16.25 17.55
C THR A 31 -31.16 -17.39 18.31
N GLU A 32 -30.44 -18.47 18.64
CA GLU A 32 -31.00 -19.63 19.34
C GLU A 32 -31.00 -19.45 20.86
N THR A 33 -29.89 -19.00 21.45
CA THR A 33 -29.78 -18.79 22.90
C THR A 33 -30.21 -17.39 23.32
N GLY A 34 -30.13 -16.41 22.42
CA GLY A 34 -30.33 -15.00 22.74
C GLY A 34 -29.10 -14.32 23.36
N ASP A 35 -27.99 -15.05 23.54
CA ASP A 35 -26.75 -14.48 24.02
C ASP A 35 -26.14 -13.53 23.00
N PHE A 36 -25.47 -12.49 23.50
CA PHE A 36 -24.75 -11.55 22.65
C PHE A 36 -23.33 -11.29 23.16
N ASP A 37 -22.42 -11.07 22.23
CA ASP A 37 -21.03 -10.67 22.45
C ASP A 37 -20.76 -9.39 21.64
N ALA A 38 -20.34 -8.33 22.29
CA ALA A 38 -20.04 -7.05 21.64
C ALA A 38 -18.52 -6.85 21.57
N VAL A 39 -17.99 -6.91 20.35
CA VAL A 39 -16.55 -6.76 20.11
C VAL A 39 -16.26 -5.39 19.52
N PRO A 40 -15.23 -4.66 19.99
CA PRO A 40 -14.77 -3.44 19.33
C PRO A 40 -14.42 -3.72 17.87
N ASN A 41 -14.82 -2.83 16.95
CA ASN A 41 -14.51 -3.01 15.54
C ASN A 41 -13.01 -2.72 15.31
N PRO A 42 -12.19 -3.68 14.87
CA PRO A 42 -10.78 -3.43 14.55
C PRO A 42 -10.61 -2.36 13.45
N GLY A 43 -11.63 -2.21 12.58
CA GLY A 43 -11.69 -1.21 11.53
C GLY A 43 -12.04 0.21 11.96
N ILE A 44 -12.25 0.48 13.27
CA ILE A 44 -12.70 1.80 13.75
C ILE A 44 -11.76 2.95 13.36
N SER A 45 -10.47 2.68 13.21
CA SER A 45 -9.42 3.67 12.92
C SER A 45 -9.49 4.27 11.51
N GLY A 46 -10.27 3.68 10.60
CA GLY A 46 -10.43 4.17 9.23
C GLY A 46 -9.16 4.11 8.37
N GLN A 47 -8.10 3.43 8.83
CA GLN A 47 -6.88 3.21 8.06
C GLN A 47 -7.14 2.25 6.88
N ARG A 48 -6.20 2.18 5.91
CA ARG A 48 -6.35 1.29 4.74
C ARG A 48 -6.62 -0.15 5.20
N GLY A 49 -7.68 -0.75 4.69
CA GLY A 49 -8.07 -2.12 5.04
C GLY A 49 -8.99 -2.26 6.25
N SER A 50 -9.44 -1.16 6.86
CA SER A 50 -10.36 -1.17 8.02
C SER A 50 -11.60 -2.05 7.82
N GLY A 51 -12.26 -1.90 6.67
CA GLY A 51 -13.45 -2.71 6.35
C GLY A 51 -13.16 -4.20 6.21
N MET A 52 -11.97 -4.58 5.72
CA MET A 52 -11.58 -5.98 5.59
C MET A 52 -11.32 -6.64 6.94
N GLN A 53 -10.82 -5.90 7.93
CA GLN A 53 -10.64 -6.44 9.29
C GLN A 53 -11.98 -6.81 9.92
N ALA A 54 -13.04 -6.02 9.68
CA ALA A 54 -14.39 -6.34 10.12
C ALA A 54 -14.94 -7.61 9.42
N VAL A 55 -14.64 -7.81 8.13
CA VAL A 55 -14.99 -9.04 7.39
C VAL A 55 -14.30 -10.25 8.00
N VAL A 56 -12.99 -10.18 8.24
CA VAL A 56 -12.21 -11.27 8.84
C VAL A 56 -12.77 -11.65 10.21
N LEU A 57 -13.17 -10.67 11.02
CA LEU A 57 -13.80 -10.94 12.31
C LEU A 57 -15.17 -11.62 12.17
N ALA A 58 -15.99 -11.20 11.20
CA ALA A 58 -17.28 -11.84 10.95
C ALA A 58 -17.12 -13.31 10.56
N VAL A 59 -16.16 -13.61 9.68
CA VAL A 59 -15.83 -14.98 9.26
C VAL A 59 -15.28 -15.79 10.43
N SER A 60 -14.35 -15.25 11.24
CA SER A 60 -13.74 -15.98 12.35
C SER A 60 -14.73 -16.32 13.48
N LYS A 61 -15.81 -15.54 13.61
CA LYS A 61 -16.89 -15.77 14.56
C LYS A 61 -18.00 -16.69 14.00
N ASP A 62 -17.85 -17.19 12.78
CA ASP A 62 -18.80 -18.05 12.04
C ASP A 62 -20.20 -17.45 11.98
N VAL A 63 -20.26 -16.17 11.60
CA VAL A 63 -21.52 -15.44 11.44
C VAL A 63 -22.16 -15.80 10.10
N LYS A 64 -23.49 -16.00 10.08
CA LYS A 64 -24.24 -16.32 8.85
C LYS A 64 -24.92 -15.13 8.20
N ALA A 65 -25.17 -14.05 8.95
CA ALA A 65 -25.73 -12.82 8.41
C ALA A 65 -25.16 -11.57 9.08
N VAL A 66 -24.96 -10.52 8.28
CA VAL A 66 -24.52 -9.19 8.71
C VAL A 66 -25.64 -8.18 8.46
N LEU A 67 -26.04 -7.47 9.51
CA LEU A 67 -27.07 -6.45 9.51
C LEU A 67 -26.44 -5.08 9.76
N THR A 68 -26.60 -4.16 8.81
CA THR A 68 -25.94 -2.85 8.87
C THR A 68 -26.75 -1.75 8.18
N GLY A 69 -26.43 -0.48 8.46
CA GLY A 69 -26.98 0.66 7.70
C GLY A 69 -26.47 0.67 6.27
N TYR A 70 -25.14 0.70 6.09
CA TYR A 70 -24.50 0.71 4.77
C TYR A 70 -23.28 -0.20 4.74
N CYS A 71 -23.20 -0.98 3.66
CA CYS A 71 -22.07 -1.80 3.30
C CYS A 71 -21.51 -1.32 1.94
N ALA A 72 -20.20 -1.09 1.87
CA ALA A 72 -19.56 -0.70 0.61
C ALA A 72 -19.48 -1.91 -0.33
N PRO A 73 -19.65 -1.75 -1.67
CA PRO A 73 -19.73 -2.88 -2.61
C PRO A 73 -18.58 -3.88 -2.50
N ALA A 74 -17.33 -3.40 -2.34
CA ALA A 74 -16.16 -4.25 -2.17
C ALA A 74 -16.21 -5.12 -0.90
N ILE A 75 -16.84 -4.64 0.16
CA ILE A 75 -17.01 -5.37 1.42
C ILE A 75 -18.16 -6.37 1.32
N CYS A 76 -19.28 -5.98 0.69
CA CYS A 76 -20.44 -6.86 0.57
C CYS A 76 -20.09 -8.07 -0.29
N ASN A 77 -19.42 -7.86 -1.43
CA ASN A 77 -18.93 -8.94 -2.27
C ASN A 77 -18.04 -9.93 -1.50
N GLN A 78 -17.24 -9.44 -0.55
CA GLN A 78 -16.35 -10.30 0.22
C GLN A 78 -17.08 -11.10 1.31
N LEU A 79 -18.11 -10.52 1.94
CA LEU A 79 -18.97 -11.21 2.89
C LEU A 79 -19.78 -12.30 2.18
N GLU A 80 -20.41 -11.96 1.05
CA GLU A 80 -21.19 -12.90 0.24
C GLU A 80 -20.33 -14.04 -0.31
N ALA A 81 -19.09 -13.77 -0.72
CA ALA A 81 -18.14 -14.81 -1.16
C ALA A 81 -17.73 -15.80 -0.05
N ASN A 82 -18.02 -15.50 1.22
CA ASN A 82 -17.83 -16.39 2.36
C ASN A 82 -19.16 -16.92 2.92
N ASP A 83 -20.21 -16.94 2.10
CA ASP A 83 -21.56 -17.42 2.45
C ASP A 83 -22.19 -16.66 3.63
N ILE A 84 -21.86 -15.38 3.78
CA ILE A 84 -22.46 -14.48 4.78
C ILE A 84 -23.48 -13.58 4.08
N GLU A 85 -24.75 -13.68 4.48
CA GLU A 85 -25.83 -12.83 3.97
C GLU A 85 -25.65 -11.39 4.45
N VAL A 86 -25.81 -10.40 3.56
CA VAL A 86 -25.67 -8.98 3.93
C VAL A 86 -27.01 -8.25 3.78
N LEU A 87 -27.52 -7.73 4.89
CA LEU A 87 -28.75 -6.94 4.96
C LEU A 87 -28.39 -5.48 5.25
N THR A 88 -28.72 -4.60 4.31
CA THR A 88 -28.40 -3.16 4.36
C THR A 88 -29.65 -2.30 4.47
N GLY A 89 -29.48 -1.00 4.73
CA GLY A 89 -30.56 -0.03 4.85
C GLY A 89 -31.30 -0.09 6.20
N LEU A 90 -30.66 -0.66 7.22
CA LEU A 90 -31.24 -0.79 8.56
C LEU A 90 -30.92 0.43 9.43
N ASP A 91 -31.92 0.97 10.09
CA ASP A 91 -31.81 2.02 11.12
C ASP A 91 -32.72 1.65 12.30
N GLY A 92 -32.34 2.08 13.50
CA GLY A 92 -32.99 1.73 14.76
C GLY A 92 -32.03 1.17 15.81
N ARG A 93 -32.59 0.56 16.86
CA ARG A 93 -31.80 -0.10 17.92
C ARG A 93 -31.44 -1.53 17.53
N VAL A 94 -30.29 -2.02 18.00
CA VAL A 94 -29.82 -3.39 17.72
C VAL A 94 -30.87 -4.42 18.15
N ARG A 95 -31.47 -4.29 19.34
CA ARG A 95 -32.54 -5.18 19.83
C ARG A 95 -33.71 -5.29 18.85
N GLU A 96 -34.19 -4.16 18.35
CA GLU A 96 -35.33 -4.14 17.42
C GLU A 96 -34.99 -4.85 16.10
N ILE A 97 -33.77 -4.66 15.61
CA ILE A 97 -33.30 -5.29 14.37
C ILE A 97 -33.14 -6.80 14.55
N VAL A 98 -32.60 -7.25 15.68
CA VAL A 98 -32.50 -8.68 16.03
C VAL A 98 -33.89 -9.33 16.05
N GLU A 99 -34.87 -8.70 16.70
CA GLU A 99 -36.25 -9.21 16.76
C GLU A 99 -36.92 -9.24 15.39
N ARG A 100 -36.77 -8.17 14.59
CA ARG A 100 -37.29 -8.13 13.22
C ARG A 100 -36.67 -9.22 12.35
N TYR A 101 -35.39 -9.54 12.56
CA TYR A 101 -34.70 -10.60 11.85
C TYR A 101 -35.26 -11.97 12.23
N LYS A 102 -35.41 -12.27 13.54
CA LYS A 102 -36.01 -13.52 14.04
C LYS A 102 -37.43 -13.75 13.52
N GLN A 103 -38.21 -12.69 13.38
CA GLN A 103 -39.58 -12.74 12.86
C GLN A 103 -39.64 -12.92 11.33
N GLY A 104 -38.50 -12.98 10.63
CA GLY A 104 -38.44 -13.02 9.16
C GLY A 104 -38.94 -11.74 8.48
N ASN A 105 -39.11 -10.65 9.24
CA ASN A 105 -39.70 -9.40 8.77
C ASN A 105 -38.70 -8.47 8.05
N ILE A 106 -37.40 -8.78 8.12
CA ILE A 106 -36.37 -8.04 7.37
C ILE A 106 -36.35 -8.47 5.89
N GLY A 107 -36.90 -9.66 5.57
CA GLY A 107 -36.91 -10.23 4.21
C GLY A 107 -38.15 -9.98 3.35
N LYS A 108 -39.21 -9.32 3.86
CA LYS A 108 -40.49 -9.12 3.11
C LYS A 108 -40.69 -7.72 2.51
N ARG A 109 -39.66 -6.87 2.52
CA ARG A 109 -39.66 -5.60 1.77
C ARG A 109 -38.64 -5.54 0.62
N THR A 110 -38.23 -6.69 0.10
CA THR A 110 -37.46 -6.77 -1.16
C THR A 110 -38.35 -7.17 -2.34
N GLY A 111 -39.61 -6.71 -2.32
CA GLY A 111 -40.54 -6.67 -3.45
C GLY A 111 -40.58 -5.33 -4.17
N THR A 112 -39.59 -4.45 -3.93
CA THR A 112 -39.46 -3.18 -4.66
C THR A 112 -37.99 -2.97 -5.02
N GLY A 113 -37.62 -3.49 -6.19
CA GLY A 113 -36.41 -3.07 -6.89
C GLY A 113 -35.09 -3.50 -6.27
N LEU A 114 -34.86 -4.82 -6.20
CA LEU A 114 -33.56 -5.33 -6.62
C LEU A 114 -33.42 -5.01 -8.12
N GLN A 115 -33.13 -3.73 -8.39
CA GLN A 115 -32.28 -3.38 -9.50
C GLN A 115 -30.95 -4.07 -9.21
N THR A 116 -30.85 -5.31 -9.66
CA THR A 116 -29.76 -5.77 -10.50
C THR A 116 -29.60 -4.78 -11.66
N LEU A 117 -29.27 -3.52 -11.37
CA LEU A 117 -28.44 -2.74 -12.27
C LEU A 117 -27.05 -3.35 -12.13
N ARG A 118 -26.88 -4.52 -12.75
CA ARG A 118 -25.76 -4.71 -13.66
C ARG A 118 -25.94 -3.65 -14.76
N ARG A 119 -25.80 -2.36 -14.39
CA ARG A 119 -25.31 -1.37 -15.33
C ARG A 119 -23.94 -1.92 -15.66
N GLU A 120 -23.80 -2.49 -16.85
CA GLU A 120 -22.51 -2.39 -17.50
C GLU A 120 -22.02 -0.96 -17.23
N PRO A 121 -20.82 -0.77 -16.67
CA PRO A 121 -20.34 0.57 -16.38
C PRO A 121 -20.13 1.25 -17.74
N LYS A 122 -21.21 1.82 -18.29
CA LYS A 122 -21.16 2.71 -19.44
C LYS A 122 -20.52 3.96 -18.89
N ILE A 123 -19.20 4.01 -19.00
CA ILE A 123 -18.41 5.18 -18.68
C ILE A 123 -18.97 6.29 -19.56
N GLY A 124 -19.77 7.17 -18.96
CA GLY A 124 -20.32 8.32 -19.66
C GLY A 124 -19.17 9.23 -20.11
N SER A 125 -19.31 9.88 -21.26
CA SER A 125 -18.28 10.76 -21.81
C SER A 125 -17.83 11.84 -20.81
N ALA A 126 -18.73 12.31 -19.94
CA ALA A 126 -18.39 13.23 -18.85
C ALA A 126 -17.49 12.61 -17.78
N ALA A 127 -17.71 11.35 -17.41
CA ALA A 127 -16.86 10.63 -16.47
C ALA A 127 -15.49 10.32 -17.09
N PHE A 128 -15.46 9.99 -18.38
CA PHE A 128 -14.22 9.80 -19.13
C PHE A 128 -13.39 11.09 -19.22
N ILE A 129 -14.02 12.22 -19.55
CA ILE A 129 -13.38 13.53 -19.58
C ILE A 129 -12.88 13.93 -18.19
N GLY A 130 -13.67 13.66 -17.13
CA GLY A 130 -13.25 13.88 -15.75
C GLY A 130 -12.03 13.04 -15.36
N ALA A 131 -11.98 11.78 -15.77
CA ALA A 131 -10.84 10.89 -15.55
C ALA A 131 -9.59 11.39 -16.30
N ILE A 132 -9.71 11.75 -17.58
CA ILE A 132 -8.60 12.32 -18.36
C ILE A 132 -8.10 13.62 -17.73
N ARG A 133 -9.00 14.53 -17.33
CA ARG A 133 -8.62 15.78 -16.67
C ARG A 133 -7.86 15.53 -15.37
N ASN A 134 -8.29 14.57 -14.57
CA ASN A 134 -7.57 14.18 -13.37
C ASN A 134 -6.20 13.58 -13.68
N SER A 135 -6.09 12.71 -14.68
CA SER A 135 -4.81 12.17 -15.13
C SER A 135 -3.86 13.27 -15.62
N VAL A 136 -4.36 14.23 -16.40
CA VAL A 136 -3.59 15.38 -16.88
C VAL A 136 -3.14 16.26 -15.71
N ASN A 137 -4.01 16.53 -14.74
CA ASN A 137 -3.64 17.31 -13.55
C ASN A 137 -2.58 16.60 -12.70
N GLN A 138 -2.66 15.27 -12.57
CA GLN A 138 -1.61 14.49 -11.90
C GLN A 138 -0.30 14.54 -12.66
N PHE A 139 -0.33 14.41 -13.99
CA PHE A 139 0.86 14.49 -14.83
C PHE A 139 1.49 15.88 -14.78
N ALA A 140 0.67 16.93 -14.84
CA ALA A 140 1.09 18.32 -14.68
C ALA A 140 1.65 18.59 -13.28
N GLY A 141 1.21 17.88 -12.25
CA GLY A 141 1.77 17.97 -10.90
C GLY A 141 3.19 17.38 -10.79
N ILE A 142 3.50 16.34 -11.57
CA ILE A 142 4.82 15.68 -11.54
C ILE A 142 5.79 16.32 -12.55
N LEU A 143 5.27 16.98 -13.60
CA LEU A 143 6.06 17.60 -14.67
C LEU A 143 7.14 18.59 -14.16
N PRO A 144 6.89 19.49 -13.17
CA PRO A 144 7.91 20.40 -12.65
C PRO A 144 9.10 19.66 -12.02
N ALA A 145 8.85 18.55 -11.33
CA ALA A 145 9.92 17.73 -10.76
C ALA A 145 10.74 17.05 -11.87
N PHE A 146 10.08 16.50 -12.90
CA PHE A 146 10.79 15.94 -14.06
C PHE A 146 11.63 16.99 -14.79
N VAL A 147 11.09 18.17 -15.07
CA VAL A 147 11.83 19.27 -15.70
C VAL A 147 13.01 19.69 -14.81
N GLY A 148 12.81 19.78 -13.49
CA GLY A 148 13.88 20.05 -12.53
C GLY A 148 15.00 19.01 -12.58
N VAL A 149 14.66 17.72 -12.60
CA VAL A 149 15.63 16.63 -12.72
C VAL A 149 16.38 16.68 -14.06
N VAL A 150 15.68 16.90 -15.17
CA VAL A 150 16.31 17.01 -16.50
C VAL A 150 17.28 18.20 -16.57
N LEU A 151 16.89 19.36 -16.03
CA LEU A 151 17.76 20.53 -15.95
C LEU A 151 18.96 20.29 -15.02
N LEU A 152 18.75 19.63 -13.88
CA LEU A 152 19.83 19.23 -12.98
C LEU A 152 20.80 18.26 -13.65
N ILE A 153 20.30 17.30 -14.44
CA ILE A 153 21.14 16.39 -15.22
C ILE A 153 21.95 17.18 -16.26
N GLY A 154 21.34 18.12 -16.97
CA GLY A 154 22.05 19.00 -17.91
C GLY A 154 23.13 19.86 -17.24
N LEU A 155 22.81 20.44 -16.08
CA LEU A 155 23.76 21.19 -15.26
C LEU A 155 24.90 20.30 -14.75
N PHE A 156 24.57 19.09 -14.28
CA PHE A 156 25.54 18.09 -13.85
C PHE A 156 26.45 17.65 -14.99
N HIS A 157 25.94 17.49 -16.21
CA HIS A 157 26.76 17.22 -17.40
C HIS A 157 27.76 18.33 -17.69
N THR A 158 27.40 19.57 -17.34
CA THR A 158 28.26 20.75 -17.50
C THR A 158 29.33 20.84 -16.39
N PHE A 159 28.99 20.45 -15.16
CA PHE A 159 29.89 20.51 -13.99
C PHE A 159 30.76 19.26 -13.82
N VAL A 160 30.28 18.10 -14.25
CA VAL A 160 30.97 16.81 -14.19
C VAL A 160 31.57 16.55 -15.56
N SER A 161 32.71 17.21 -15.82
CA SER A 161 33.49 16.94 -17.03
C SER A 161 34.08 15.52 -16.97
N LYS A 162 34.43 14.98 -18.14
CA LYS A 162 35.18 13.71 -18.24
C LYS A 162 36.47 13.73 -17.40
N ASP A 163 37.09 14.89 -17.21
CA ASP A 163 38.32 15.04 -16.44
C ASP A 163 38.08 14.91 -14.94
N PHE A 164 36.95 15.42 -14.44
CA PHE A 164 36.55 15.24 -13.03
C PHE A 164 36.25 13.77 -12.73
N LEU A 165 35.55 13.08 -13.64
CA LEU A 165 35.31 11.64 -13.52
C LEU A 165 36.60 10.83 -13.64
N ALA A 166 37.51 11.16 -14.56
CA ALA A 166 38.82 10.49 -14.69
C ALA A 166 39.73 10.74 -13.47
N SER A 167 39.56 11.87 -12.76
CA SER A 167 40.25 12.11 -11.48
C SER A 167 39.68 11.28 -10.33
N ILE A 168 38.39 10.97 -10.34
CA ILE A 168 37.72 10.21 -9.27
C ILE A 168 37.78 8.70 -9.55
N PHE A 169 37.70 8.29 -10.81
CA PHE A 169 37.70 6.89 -11.23
C PHE A 169 39.01 6.58 -11.92
N SER A 170 39.82 5.76 -11.26
CA SER A 170 41.21 5.50 -11.63
C SER A 170 41.36 4.41 -12.70
N GLY A 171 40.24 3.89 -13.23
CA GLY A 171 40.21 2.79 -14.20
C GLY A 171 40.38 1.40 -13.58
N ASN A 172 40.57 1.30 -12.26
CA ASN A 172 40.62 0.03 -11.55
C ASN A 172 39.21 -0.34 -11.08
N VAL A 173 38.69 -1.44 -11.63
CA VAL A 173 37.34 -1.95 -11.37
C VAL A 173 37.03 -2.05 -9.87
N ALA A 174 37.97 -2.48 -9.04
CA ALA A 174 37.73 -2.64 -7.60
C ALA A 174 37.59 -1.29 -6.87
N LEU A 175 38.49 -0.35 -7.14
CA LEU A 175 38.46 0.98 -6.54
C LEU A 175 37.28 1.79 -7.05
N ASP A 176 36.97 1.68 -8.32
CA ASP A 176 35.85 2.38 -8.94
C ASP A 176 34.51 1.83 -8.41
N THR A 177 34.43 0.51 -8.16
CA THR A 177 33.28 -0.11 -7.51
C THR A 177 33.12 0.37 -6.07
N LEU A 178 34.21 0.44 -5.30
CA LEU A 178 34.16 0.93 -3.92
C LEU A 178 33.74 2.40 -3.86
N ARG A 179 34.31 3.27 -4.70
CA ARG A 179 33.94 4.68 -4.79
C ARG A 179 32.48 4.84 -5.21
N SER A 180 32.02 4.06 -6.19
CA SER A 180 30.63 4.06 -6.66
C SER A 180 29.66 3.63 -5.56
N ALA A 181 30.02 2.58 -4.80
CA ALA A 181 29.25 2.12 -3.65
C ALA A 181 29.15 3.21 -2.57
N SER A 182 30.27 3.88 -2.25
CA SER A 182 30.31 4.99 -1.30
C SER A 182 29.47 6.19 -1.73
N PHE A 183 29.54 6.58 -3.01
CA PHE A 183 28.68 7.64 -3.56
C PHE A 183 27.21 7.26 -3.48
N GLY A 184 26.84 6.04 -3.88
CA GLY A 184 25.46 5.57 -3.79
C GLY A 184 24.93 5.58 -2.36
N SER A 185 25.77 5.27 -1.36
CA SER A 185 25.37 5.22 0.05
C SER A 185 24.99 6.58 0.65
N ILE A 186 25.56 7.67 0.11
CA ILE A 186 25.26 9.04 0.55
C ILE A 186 24.00 9.55 -0.14
N LEU A 187 23.75 9.10 -1.36
CA LEU A 187 22.67 9.61 -2.18
C LEU A 187 21.34 8.94 -1.80
N ALA A 188 20.31 9.73 -1.55
CA ALA A 188 18.98 9.24 -1.24
C ALA A 188 17.94 9.87 -2.18
N GLY A 189 16.86 9.15 -2.44
CA GLY A 189 15.77 9.61 -3.28
C GLY A 189 15.08 8.46 -3.99
N ASN A 190 14.32 8.78 -5.03
CA ASN A 190 13.65 7.77 -5.84
C ASN A 190 14.69 6.87 -6.55
N PRO A 191 14.60 5.52 -6.43
CA PRO A 191 15.47 4.59 -7.14
C PRO A 191 15.55 4.81 -8.66
N ILE A 192 14.51 5.41 -9.27
CA ILE A 192 14.51 5.76 -10.70
C ILE A 192 15.71 6.65 -11.06
N ASN A 193 16.11 7.57 -10.19
CA ASN A 193 17.21 8.49 -10.45
C ASN A 193 18.58 7.79 -10.48
N SER A 194 18.75 6.70 -9.71
CA SER A 194 20.01 5.96 -9.70
C SER A 194 20.25 5.26 -11.03
N TYR A 195 19.20 4.79 -11.72
CA TYR A 195 19.30 4.21 -13.07
C TYR A 195 19.70 5.23 -14.13
N ILE A 196 19.22 6.47 -14.03
CA ILE A 196 19.57 7.53 -15.00
C ILE A 196 21.06 7.89 -14.85
N ILE A 197 21.51 8.10 -13.62
CA ILE A 197 22.92 8.41 -13.31
C ILE A 197 23.82 7.24 -13.72
N ALA A 198 23.41 6.02 -13.40
CA ALA A 198 24.09 4.79 -13.81
C ALA A 198 24.29 4.69 -15.33
N GLY A 199 23.24 4.95 -16.11
CA GLY A 199 23.31 4.93 -17.57
C GLY A 199 24.31 5.93 -18.14
N GLU A 200 24.44 7.10 -17.50
CA GLU A 200 25.39 8.12 -17.93
C GLU A 200 26.83 7.75 -17.54
N LEU A 201 27.05 7.21 -16.34
CA LEU A 201 28.36 6.71 -15.90
C LEU A 201 28.89 5.58 -16.81
N LEU A 202 28.01 4.70 -17.31
CA LEU A 202 28.39 3.68 -18.29
C LEU A 202 28.89 4.28 -19.61
N LYS A 203 28.27 5.35 -20.11
CA LYS A 203 28.73 6.04 -21.34
C LYS A 203 30.10 6.68 -21.15
N TYR A 204 30.44 7.05 -19.93
CA TYR A 204 31.76 7.58 -19.57
C TYR A 204 32.82 6.51 -19.34
N GLY A 205 32.49 5.22 -19.50
CA GLY A 205 33.44 4.12 -19.46
C GLY A 205 33.58 3.43 -18.10
N LEU A 206 32.72 3.74 -17.12
CA LEU A 206 32.71 2.99 -15.86
C LEU A 206 32.27 1.54 -16.09
N SER A 207 32.86 0.63 -15.33
CA SER A 207 32.49 -0.78 -15.39
C SER A 207 31.03 -1.02 -14.98
N LEU A 208 30.40 -2.03 -15.59
CA LEU A 208 29.04 -2.43 -15.23
C LEU A 208 28.91 -2.84 -13.75
N VAL A 209 29.98 -3.40 -13.17
CA VAL A 209 30.06 -3.77 -11.75
C VAL A 209 29.98 -2.53 -10.87
N ALA A 210 30.77 -1.50 -11.17
CA ALA A 210 30.81 -0.28 -10.37
C ALA A 210 29.46 0.44 -10.37
N VAL A 211 28.82 0.51 -11.54
CA VAL A 211 27.51 1.13 -11.70
C VAL A 211 26.41 0.32 -11.00
N THR A 212 26.48 -1.01 -11.05
CA THR A 212 25.54 -1.88 -10.34
C THR A 212 25.67 -1.71 -8.83
N ALA A 213 26.90 -1.60 -8.31
CA ALA A 213 27.14 -1.34 -6.89
C ALA A 213 26.55 -0.01 -6.44
N LEU A 214 26.65 1.05 -7.25
CA LEU A 214 26.02 2.35 -6.96
C LEU A 214 24.49 2.25 -6.85
N ILE A 215 23.85 1.54 -7.79
CA ILE A 215 22.39 1.36 -7.76
C ILE A 215 21.98 0.61 -6.49
N ILE A 216 22.69 -0.47 -6.15
CA ILE A 216 22.38 -1.29 -4.98
C ILE A 216 22.56 -0.48 -3.70
N THR A 217 23.68 0.22 -3.52
CA THR A 217 23.92 0.99 -2.29
C THR A 217 22.96 2.17 -2.15
N TRP A 218 22.58 2.82 -3.25
CA TRP A 218 21.58 3.91 -3.22
C TRP A 218 20.26 3.51 -2.56
N VAL A 219 19.81 2.28 -2.79
CA VAL A 219 18.53 1.80 -2.28
C VAL A 219 18.69 1.15 -0.90
N THR A 220 19.80 0.45 -0.68
CA THR A 220 19.97 -0.41 0.49
C THR A 220 20.66 0.29 1.66
N VAL A 221 21.53 1.25 1.38
CA VAL A 221 22.32 1.98 2.37
C VAL A 221 21.71 3.37 2.56
N GLY A 222 21.08 3.57 3.71
CA GLY A 222 20.33 4.78 4.03
C GLY A 222 21.08 5.71 4.96
N LEU A 223 22.27 6.22 4.60
CA LEU A 223 22.99 7.18 5.48
C LEU A 223 22.14 8.41 5.81
N ILE A 224 21.37 8.91 4.83
CA ILE A 224 20.46 10.05 5.03
C ILE A 224 19.32 9.68 5.98
N GLN A 225 18.86 8.43 5.97
CA GLN A 225 17.75 7.94 6.80
C GLN A 225 18.21 7.43 8.17
N LEU A 226 19.52 7.34 8.39
CA LEU A 226 20.14 6.81 9.60
C LEU A 226 19.64 7.50 10.90
N PRO A 227 19.43 8.81 10.99
CA PRO A 227 18.85 9.43 12.19
C PRO A 227 17.44 8.93 12.51
N ALA A 228 16.60 8.75 11.49
CA ALA A 228 15.24 8.24 11.66
C ALA A 228 15.24 6.75 12.02
N GLU A 229 16.13 5.95 11.41
CA GLU A 229 16.30 4.54 11.75
C GLU A 229 16.82 4.33 13.17
N ILE A 230 17.77 5.16 13.63
CA ILE A 230 18.26 5.14 15.02
C ILE A 230 17.11 5.41 15.98
N ALA A 231 16.29 6.42 15.70
CA ALA A 231 15.16 6.79 16.56
C ALA A 231 14.09 5.68 16.63
N ALA A 232 13.86 4.95 15.54
CA ALA A 232 12.83 3.91 15.47
C ALA A 232 13.30 2.52 15.96
N LEU A 233 14.54 2.12 15.64
CA LEU A 233 15.03 0.74 15.79
C LEU A 233 16.28 0.62 16.66
N GLY A 234 16.87 1.75 17.07
CA GLY A 234 18.05 1.81 17.93
C GLY A 234 19.38 1.80 17.18
N THR A 235 20.40 2.42 17.80
CA THR A 235 21.71 2.70 17.19
C THR A 235 22.45 1.47 16.71
N LYS A 236 22.46 0.39 17.51
CA LYS A 236 23.18 -0.85 17.16
C LYS A 236 22.59 -1.50 15.91
N PHE A 237 21.26 -1.53 15.82
CA PHE A 237 20.57 -2.11 14.67
C PHE A 237 20.80 -1.28 13.40
N ALA A 238 20.59 0.03 13.48
CA ALA A 238 20.71 0.93 12.32
C ALA A 238 22.13 0.91 11.72
N ILE A 239 23.17 0.94 12.56
CA ILE A 239 24.56 0.87 12.12
C ILE A 239 24.87 -0.51 11.53
N LEU A 240 24.52 -1.59 12.22
CA LEU A 240 24.79 -2.94 11.76
C LEU A 240 24.14 -3.20 10.39
N ARG A 241 22.86 -2.84 10.23
CA ARG A 241 22.14 -2.98 8.96
C ARG A 241 22.86 -2.24 7.83
N ASN A 242 23.21 -0.98 8.03
CA ASN A 242 23.85 -0.17 6.97
C ASN A 242 25.25 -0.70 6.61
N VAL A 243 26.05 -1.07 7.60
CA VAL A 243 27.40 -1.63 7.37
C VAL A 243 27.31 -2.98 6.65
N VAL A 244 26.43 -3.89 7.09
CA VAL A 244 26.23 -5.19 6.44
C VAL A 244 25.71 -5.00 5.01
N SER A 245 24.74 -4.10 4.80
CA SER A 245 24.21 -3.80 3.47
C SER A 245 25.29 -3.24 2.53
N PHE A 246 26.15 -2.35 3.04
CA PHE A 246 27.27 -1.81 2.29
C PHE A 246 28.27 -2.89 1.89
N ILE A 247 28.70 -3.73 2.84
CA ILE A 247 29.67 -4.80 2.57
C ILE A 247 29.11 -5.82 1.58
N LEU A 248 27.83 -6.20 1.72
CA LEU A 248 27.18 -7.16 0.82
C LEU A 248 26.90 -6.60 -0.57
N SER A 249 26.75 -5.28 -0.71
CA SER A 249 26.45 -4.66 -2.02
C SER A 249 27.50 -4.97 -3.09
N ILE A 250 28.78 -5.03 -2.72
CA ILE A 250 29.91 -5.27 -3.63
C ILE A 250 29.89 -6.69 -4.22
N PRO A 251 29.88 -7.78 -3.43
CA PRO A 251 29.78 -9.13 -3.97
C PRO A 251 28.46 -9.37 -4.71
N ILE A 252 27.35 -8.77 -4.27
CA ILE A 252 26.06 -8.86 -4.98
C ILE A 252 26.17 -8.20 -6.35
N ALA A 253 26.81 -7.03 -6.47
CA ALA A 253 27.02 -6.36 -7.75
C ALA A 253 27.87 -7.20 -8.71
N ILE A 254 28.98 -7.77 -8.21
CA ILE A 254 29.86 -8.65 -8.99
C ILE A 254 29.07 -9.88 -9.48
N LEU A 255 28.33 -10.54 -8.59
CA LEU A 255 27.55 -11.72 -8.93
C LEU A 255 26.45 -11.41 -9.95
N THR A 256 25.76 -10.28 -9.77
CA THR A 256 24.70 -9.83 -10.70
C THR A 256 25.26 -9.63 -12.11
N VAL A 257 26.42 -8.98 -12.22
CA VAL A 257 27.08 -8.77 -13.52
C VAL A 257 27.62 -10.07 -14.10
N ALA A 258 28.18 -10.96 -13.28
CA ALA A 258 28.65 -12.27 -13.73
C ALA A 258 27.50 -13.10 -14.32
N ILE A 259 26.34 -13.12 -13.65
CA ILE A 259 25.12 -13.78 -14.15
C ILE A 259 24.65 -13.11 -15.44
N PHE A 260 24.63 -11.77 -15.49
CA PHE A 260 24.22 -11.03 -16.68
C PHE A 260 25.07 -11.36 -17.90
N ASN A 261 26.40 -11.40 -17.73
CA ASN A 261 27.32 -11.77 -18.81
C ASN A 261 27.11 -13.22 -19.25
N LEU A 262 26.90 -14.14 -18.30
CA LEU A 262 26.63 -15.56 -18.62
C LEU A 262 25.34 -15.75 -19.43
N VAL A 263 24.31 -14.93 -19.17
CA VAL A 263 23.05 -14.99 -19.90
C VAL A 263 23.16 -14.36 -21.30
N LYS A 264 23.98 -13.31 -21.47
CA LYS A 264 24.13 -12.63 -22.76
C LYS A 264 25.09 -13.32 -23.73
N GLY A 265 26.04 -14.13 -23.24
CA GLY A 265 27.09 -14.74 -24.07
C GLY A 265 28.23 -13.76 -24.34
#